data_AF-A0A0C2MVK3-F1
#
_entry.id   AF-A0A0C2MVK3-F1
#
_cell.length_a   1.000
_cell.length_b   1.000
_cell.length_c   1.000
_cell.angle_alpha   90.00
_cell.angle_beta   90.00
_cell.angle_gamma   90.00
#
_symmetry.space_group_name_H-M   'P 1'
#
loop_
_entity.id
_entity.type
_entity.pdbx_description
1 polymer ?
#
loop_
_entity_poly.entity_id
_entity_poly.type
_entity_poly.pdbx_seq_one_letter_code
_entity_poly.pdbx_strand_id
1 'polypeptide(L)'
;MKAAQKTKNEELAAHLPIFLEGLALKFYRSLPIKVQNSFPKAREALLTRFSASPAKSNYELDKIQKSPLESFQEFGYKIKRLVDLSFPSFFPDQRQVLYIEYFTKKIDPELARQVMASAEGENDR
;
A
#
# COMPACT_ATOMS: atom_id res chain seq x y z
N MET A 1 -42.44 -24.51 4.57
CA MET A 1 -41.68 -23.29 4.95
C MET A 1 -40.73 -22.96 3.81
N LYS A 2 -40.83 -21.79 3.17
CA LYS A 2 -39.85 -21.39 2.14
C LYS A 2 -38.60 -20.87 2.85
N ALA A 3 -37.46 -21.51 2.61
CA ALA A 3 -36.18 -20.96 3.04
C ALA A 3 -35.99 -19.60 2.34
N ALA A 4 -35.81 -18.54 3.12
CA ALA A 4 -35.44 -17.25 2.58
C ALA A 4 -34.08 -17.42 1.90
N GLN A 5 -34.05 -17.24 0.56
CA GLN A 5 -32.78 -17.18 -0.16
C GLN A 5 -31.98 -16.01 0.41
N LYS A 6 -30.80 -16.31 0.95
CA LYS A 6 -29.88 -15.28 1.41
C LYS A 6 -29.49 -14.42 0.22
N THR A 7 -29.36 -13.13 0.44
CA THR A 7 -28.80 -12.24 -0.57
C THR A 7 -27.33 -12.57 -0.78
N LYS A 8 -26.80 -12.33 -1.98
CA LYS A 8 -25.38 -12.52 -2.31
C LYS A 8 -24.43 -11.89 -1.27
N ASN A 9 -24.79 -10.73 -0.71
CA ASN A 9 -23.99 -10.05 0.31
C ASN A 9 -24.01 -10.75 1.67
N GLU A 10 -25.12 -11.40 2.04
CA GLU A 10 -25.21 -12.17 3.29
C GLU A 10 -24.43 -13.48 3.19
N GLU A 11 -24.41 -14.11 2.01
CA GLU A 11 -23.55 -15.28 1.75
C GLU A 11 -22.07 -14.90 1.83
N LEU A 12 -21.66 -13.81 1.16
CA LEU A 12 -20.29 -13.31 1.22
C LEU A 12 -19.88 -12.94 2.66
N ALA A 13 -20.77 -12.33 3.43
CA ALA A 13 -20.51 -11.99 4.83
C ALA A 13 -20.30 -13.24 5.71
N ALA A 14 -21.12 -14.28 5.49
CA ALA A 14 -21.02 -15.53 6.23
C ALA A 14 -19.71 -16.28 5.95
N HIS A 15 -19.18 -16.20 4.73
CA HIS A 15 -17.95 -16.88 4.34
C HIS A 15 -16.67 -16.06 4.59
N LEU A 16 -16.76 -14.73 4.66
CA LEU A 16 -15.61 -13.85 4.91
C LEU A 16 -14.67 -14.31 6.06
N PRO A 17 -15.14 -14.69 7.26
CA PRO A 17 -14.24 -15.08 8.34
C PRO A 17 -13.40 -16.34 8.06
N ILE A 18 -13.77 -17.17 7.09
CA ILE A 18 -12.99 -18.35 6.67
C ILE A 18 -11.67 -17.93 6.01
N PHE A 19 -11.65 -16.75 5.38
CA PHE A 19 -10.49 -16.21 4.68
C PHE A 19 -9.63 -15.25 5.53
N LEU A 20 -9.97 -15.10 6.82
CA LEU A 20 -9.26 -14.22 7.73
C LEU A 20 -8.46 -15.04 8.73
N GLU A 21 -7.25 -14.61 9.01
CA GLU A 21 -6.36 -15.26 9.97
C GLU A 21 -5.76 -14.25 10.95
N GLY A 22 -5.26 -14.76 12.08
CA GLY A 22 -4.54 -13.98 13.09
C GLY A 22 -5.26 -12.71 13.53
N LEU A 23 -4.58 -11.57 13.40
CA LEU A 23 -5.09 -10.26 13.83
C LEU A 23 -6.32 -9.80 13.02
N ALA A 24 -6.42 -10.17 11.75
CA ALA A 24 -7.56 -9.80 10.91
C ALA A 24 -8.84 -10.49 11.38
N LEU A 25 -8.75 -11.79 11.69
CA LEU A 25 -9.88 -12.55 12.24
C LEU A 25 -10.28 -12.07 13.63
N LYS A 26 -9.29 -11.79 14.50
CA LYS A 26 -9.55 -11.28 15.85
C LYS A 26 -10.26 -9.92 15.80
N PHE A 27 -9.82 -9.02 14.92
CA PHE A 27 -10.47 -7.73 14.70
C PHE A 27 -11.88 -7.91 14.15
N TYR A 28 -12.07 -8.74 13.12
CA TYR A 28 -13.39 -9.00 12.55
C TYR A 28 -14.40 -9.47 13.61
N ARG A 29 -14.00 -10.42 14.47
CA ARG A 29 -14.85 -10.95 15.56
C ARG A 29 -15.18 -9.90 16.62
N SER A 30 -14.39 -8.85 16.76
CA SER A 30 -14.66 -7.73 17.68
C SER A 30 -15.64 -6.69 17.12
N LEU A 31 -15.95 -6.73 15.81
CA LEU A 31 -16.89 -5.80 15.18
C LEU A 31 -18.33 -6.10 15.62
N PRO A 32 -19.24 -5.09 15.62
CA PRO A 32 -20.65 -5.32 15.88
C PRO A 32 -21.27 -6.36 14.92
N ILE A 33 -22.22 -7.16 15.40
CA ILE A 33 -22.91 -8.19 14.57
C ILE A 33 -23.52 -7.59 13.29
N LYS A 34 -24.06 -6.36 13.38
CA LYS A 34 -24.60 -5.63 12.21
C LYS A 34 -23.55 -5.33 11.13
N VAL A 35 -22.27 -5.25 11.50
CA VAL A 35 -21.13 -5.08 10.59
C VAL A 35 -20.69 -6.43 10.05
N GLN A 36 -20.58 -7.45 10.93
CA GLN A 36 -20.21 -8.82 10.51
C GLN A 36 -21.20 -9.40 9.50
N ASN A 37 -22.50 -9.15 9.66
CA ASN A 37 -23.53 -9.66 8.74
C ASN A 37 -23.64 -8.87 7.41
N SER A 38 -22.80 -7.85 7.20
CA SER A 38 -22.83 -7.03 6.00
C SER A 38 -21.46 -7.01 5.35
N PHE A 39 -21.31 -7.75 4.23
CA PHE A 39 -20.04 -7.85 3.53
C PHE A 39 -19.43 -6.47 3.16
N PRO A 40 -20.19 -5.48 2.64
CA PRO A 40 -19.64 -4.16 2.36
C PRO A 40 -19.06 -3.47 3.61
N LYS A 41 -19.78 -3.53 4.74
CA LYS A 41 -19.35 -2.88 5.99
C LYS A 41 -18.17 -3.59 6.63
N ALA A 42 -18.18 -4.92 6.65
CA ALA A 42 -17.05 -5.71 7.13
C ALA A 42 -15.79 -5.48 6.28
N ARG A 43 -15.93 -5.46 4.95
CA ARG A 43 -14.84 -5.15 4.03
C ARG A 43 -14.28 -3.75 4.28
N GLU A 44 -15.13 -2.75 4.43
CA GLU A 44 -14.70 -1.37 4.71
C GLU A 44 -13.98 -1.26 6.06
N ALA A 45 -14.48 -1.91 7.12
CA ALA A 45 -13.84 -1.93 8.42
C ALA A 45 -12.46 -2.61 8.39
N LEU A 46 -12.35 -3.74 7.69
CA LEU A 46 -11.10 -4.46 7.50
C LEU A 46 -10.10 -3.63 6.69
N LEU A 47 -10.54 -3.03 5.58
CA LEU A 47 -9.71 -2.12 4.81
C LEU A 47 -9.26 -0.95 5.67
N THR A 48 -10.14 -0.26 6.37
CA THR A 48 -9.77 0.89 7.21
C THR A 48 -8.74 0.53 8.28
N ARG A 49 -8.85 -0.67 8.88
CA ARG A 49 -7.95 -1.10 9.95
C ARG A 49 -6.59 -1.58 9.43
N PHE A 50 -6.58 -2.31 8.31
CA PHE A 50 -5.40 -3.04 7.84
C PHE A 50 -4.78 -2.48 6.55
N SER A 51 -5.47 -1.59 5.82
CA SER A 51 -4.84 -0.86 4.73
C SER A 51 -3.83 0.13 5.29
N ALA A 52 -2.71 0.27 4.58
CA ALA A 52 -1.75 1.30 4.91
C ALA A 52 -2.43 2.66 4.67
N SER A 53 -2.41 3.51 5.69
CA SER A 53 -2.91 4.87 5.57
C SER A 53 -1.95 5.68 4.69
N PRO A 54 -2.44 6.40 3.67
CA PRO A 54 -1.61 7.30 2.87
C PRO A 54 -0.81 8.29 3.72
N ALA A 55 -1.37 8.75 4.85
CA ALA A 55 -0.68 9.64 5.78
C ALA A 55 0.52 8.96 6.47
N LYS A 56 0.38 7.68 6.86
CA LYS A 56 1.47 6.92 7.47
C LYS A 56 2.58 6.64 6.46
N SER A 57 2.21 6.22 5.25
CA SER A 57 3.18 5.97 4.19
C SER A 57 3.89 7.23 3.75
N ASN A 58 3.21 8.40 3.70
CA ASN A 58 3.84 9.69 3.43
C ASN A 58 4.86 10.06 4.52
N TYR A 59 4.49 9.86 5.79
CA TYR A 59 5.42 10.08 6.90
C TYR A 59 6.66 9.18 6.80
N GLU A 60 6.48 7.90 6.49
CA GLU A 60 7.60 6.97 6.27
C GLU A 60 8.47 7.39 5.07
N LEU A 61 7.86 7.83 3.97
CA LEU A 61 8.55 8.37 2.79
C LEU A 61 9.43 9.58 3.12
N ASP A 62 8.98 10.45 4.02
CA ASP A 62 9.78 11.60 4.43
C ASP A 62 11.00 11.19 5.27
N LYS A 63 10.86 10.15 6.11
CA LYS A 63 11.90 9.74 7.04
C LYS A 63 12.88 8.71 6.49
N ILE A 64 12.50 7.97 5.46
CA ILE A 64 13.32 6.88 4.96
C ILE A 64 14.63 7.42 4.36
N GLN A 65 15.73 6.75 4.66
CA GLN A 65 17.01 6.91 3.98
C GLN A 65 17.56 5.54 3.64
N LYS A 66 18.33 5.46 2.55
CA LYS A 66 18.99 4.22 2.16
C LYS A 66 19.99 3.82 3.25
N SER A 67 19.91 2.58 3.71
CA SER A 67 20.93 2.05 4.63
C SER A 67 22.27 1.85 3.91
N PRO A 68 23.43 2.03 4.57
CA PRO A 68 24.73 1.75 3.97
C PRO A 68 24.88 0.33 3.42
N LEU A 69 24.25 -0.65 4.08
CA LEU A 69 24.32 -2.08 3.71
C LEU A 69 23.21 -2.53 2.76
N GLU A 70 22.20 -1.69 2.54
CA GLU A 70 21.07 -2.01 1.66
C GLU A 70 21.45 -1.82 0.19
N SER A 71 20.98 -2.70 -0.69
CA SER A 71 21.18 -2.52 -2.13
C SER A 71 20.28 -1.43 -2.70
N PHE A 72 20.69 -0.80 -3.81
CA PHE A 72 19.86 0.20 -4.49
C PHE A 72 18.54 -0.39 -4.99
N GLN A 73 18.53 -1.66 -5.42
CA GLN A 73 17.32 -2.33 -5.88
C GLN A 73 16.31 -2.52 -4.75
N GLU A 74 16.74 -3.01 -3.60
CA GLU A 74 15.88 -3.19 -2.41
C GLU A 74 15.32 -1.84 -1.94
N PHE A 75 16.18 -0.82 -1.88
CA PHE A 75 15.76 0.53 -1.53
C PHE A 75 14.73 1.08 -2.53
N GLY A 76 14.96 0.88 -3.82
CA GLY A 76 14.04 1.27 -4.89
C GLY A 76 12.66 0.62 -4.72
N TYR A 77 12.61 -0.67 -4.37
CA TYR A 77 11.34 -1.35 -4.07
C TYR A 77 10.63 -0.78 -2.84
N LYS A 78 11.37 -0.38 -1.79
CA LYS A 78 10.77 0.30 -0.63
C LYS A 78 10.17 1.64 -1.00
N ILE A 79 10.90 2.48 -1.75
CA ILE A 79 10.40 3.76 -2.23
C ILE A 79 9.16 3.56 -3.09
N LYS A 80 9.22 2.65 -4.07
CA LYS A 80 8.08 2.34 -4.95
C LYS A 80 6.83 1.98 -4.14
N ARG A 81 6.98 1.03 -3.19
CA ARG A 81 5.89 0.60 -2.33
C ARG A 81 5.30 1.75 -1.52
N LEU A 82 6.14 2.60 -0.92
CA LEU A 82 5.65 3.71 -0.12
C LEU A 82 4.95 4.77 -0.98
N VAL A 83 5.43 5.05 -2.19
CA VAL A 83 4.78 5.98 -3.12
C VAL A 83 3.42 5.43 -3.55
N ASP A 84 3.33 4.14 -3.89
CA ASP A 84 2.07 3.49 -4.25
C ASP A 84 1.02 3.59 -3.13
N LEU A 85 1.44 3.48 -1.87
CA LEU A 85 0.56 3.59 -0.71
C LEU A 85 0.19 5.04 -0.37
N SER A 86 1.09 5.98 -0.64
CA SER A 86 0.92 7.39 -0.31
C SER A 86 0.10 8.15 -1.35
N PHE A 87 0.14 7.70 -2.60
CA PHE A 87 -0.51 8.34 -3.74
C PHE A 87 -1.42 7.35 -4.50
N PRO A 88 -2.40 6.71 -3.83
CA PRO A 88 -3.22 5.67 -4.44
C PRO A 88 -4.11 6.17 -5.59
N SER A 89 -4.37 7.48 -5.67
CA SER A 89 -5.14 8.12 -6.74
C SER A 89 -4.32 8.44 -7.99
N PHE A 90 -2.99 8.37 -7.93
CA PHE A 90 -2.13 8.73 -9.06
C PHE A 90 -2.08 7.58 -10.05
N PHE A 91 -1.99 7.90 -11.35
CA PHE A 91 -1.80 6.91 -12.40
C PHE A 91 -0.35 6.36 -12.39
N PRO A 92 -0.09 5.17 -12.96
CA PRO A 92 1.24 4.57 -12.98
C PRO A 92 2.35 5.52 -13.47
N ASP A 93 2.11 6.26 -14.55
CA ASP A 93 3.09 7.18 -15.13
C ASP A 93 3.39 8.37 -14.21
N GLN A 94 2.36 8.88 -13.52
CA GLN A 94 2.52 9.94 -12.52
C GLN A 94 3.36 9.46 -11.32
N ARG A 95 3.20 8.20 -10.92
CA ARG A 95 3.99 7.62 -9.83
C ARG A 95 5.42 7.31 -10.23
N GLN A 96 5.70 7.03 -11.51
CA GLN A 96 7.08 6.81 -11.97
C GLN A 96 7.97 8.02 -11.69
N VAL A 97 7.47 9.24 -11.93
CA VAL A 97 8.17 10.48 -11.61
C VAL A 97 8.49 10.54 -10.11
N LEU A 98 7.50 10.22 -9.26
CA LEU A 98 7.67 10.21 -7.81
C LEU A 98 8.65 9.13 -7.33
N TYR A 99 8.69 7.96 -7.96
CA TYR A 99 9.67 6.93 -7.60
C TYR A 99 11.09 7.45 -7.75
N ILE A 100 11.39 8.10 -8.88
CA ILE A 100 12.73 8.63 -9.18
C ILE A 100 13.04 9.81 -8.26
N GLU A 101 12.10 10.73 -8.07
CA GLU A 101 12.27 11.91 -7.23
C GLU A 101 12.56 11.53 -5.77
N TYR A 102 11.77 10.63 -5.18
CA TYR A 102 12.00 10.20 -3.80
C TYR A 102 13.23 9.31 -3.66
N PHE A 103 13.55 8.48 -4.66
CA PHE A 103 14.75 7.67 -4.61
C PHE A 103 16.00 8.55 -4.59
N THR A 104 16.12 9.49 -5.52
CA THR A 104 17.28 10.39 -5.62
C THR A 104 17.41 11.33 -4.41
N LYS A 105 16.29 11.83 -3.86
CA LYS A 105 16.30 12.67 -2.65
C LYS A 105 16.73 11.94 -1.37
N LYS A 106 16.65 10.61 -1.34
CA LYS A 106 16.85 9.81 -0.11
C LYS A 106 18.09 8.91 -0.16
N ILE A 107 18.92 9.06 -1.19
CA ILE A 107 20.27 8.51 -1.27
C ILE A 107 21.32 9.61 -1.02
N ASP A 108 22.59 9.23 -0.91
CA ASP A 108 23.69 10.17 -0.75
C ASP A 108 23.75 11.21 -1.89
N PRO A 109 23.96 12.51 -1.60
CA PRO A 109 23.94 13.57 -2.62
C PRO A 109 25.00 13.46 -3.73
N GLU A 110 26.15 12.83 -3.47
CA GLU A 110 27.17 12.60 -4.48
C GLU A 110 26.73 11.48 -5.43
N LEU A 111 26.18 10.40 -4.88
CA LEU A 111 25.60 9.29 -5.65
C LEU A 111 24.37 9.74 -6.46
N ALA A 112 23.51 10.60 -5.89
CA ALA A 112 22.38 11.18 -6.61
C ALA A 112 22.83 11.96 -7.86
N ARG A 113 23.90 12.74 -7.74
CA ARG A 113 24.48 13.48 -8.88
C ARG A 113 25.00 12.55 -9.98
N GLN A 114 25.64 11.45 -9.62
CA GLN A 114 26.14 10.47 -10.60
C GLN A 114 24.99 9.79 -11.36
N VAL A 115 23.93 9.38 -10.66
CA VAL A 115 22.75 8.76 -11.29
C VAL A 115 22.05 9.73 -12.25
N MET A 116 21.89 10.99 -11.85
CA MET A 116 21.26 12.01 -12.70
C MET A 116 22.11 12.37 -13.92
N ALA A 117 23.42 12.53 -13.75
CA ALA A 117 24.34 12.83 -14.86
C ALA A 117 24.40 11.70 -15.90
N SER A 118 24.25 10.44 -15.46
CA SER A 118 24.22 9.27 -16.34
C SER A 118 22.96 9.23 -17.21
N ALA A 119 21.84 9.75 -16.71
CA ALA A 119 20.57 9.81 -17.43
C ALA A 119 20.53 10.93 -18.49
N GLU A 120 21.26 12.03 -18.28
CA GLU A 120 21.35 13.14 -19.24
C GLU A 120 22.29 12.81 -20.42
N GLY A 121 23.33 12.01 -20.20
CA GLY A 121 24.28 11.62 -21.24
C GLY A 121 23.79 10.60 -22.27
N GLU A 122 22.64 9.95 -22.04
CA GLU A 122 22.03 9.00 -22.99
C GLU A 122 21.06 9.66 -23.99
N ASN A 123 20.63 10.91 -23.75
CA ASN A 123 19.72 11.63 -24.66
C ASN A 123 20.43 12.37 -25.81
N ASP A 124 21.77 12.40 -25.81
CA ASP A 124 22.61 13.03 -26.83
C ASP A 124 23.25 12.01 -27.82
N ARG A 125 22.72 10.78 -27.90
CA ARG A 125 23.12 9.75 -28.87
C ARG A 125 21.93 9.22 -29.66
#